data_AF-R5P6R9-F1
#
_entry.id   AF-R5P6R9-F1
#
_cell.length_a   1.000
_cell.length_b   1.000
_cell.length_c   1.000
_cell.angle_alpha   90.00
_cell.angle_beta   90.00
_cell.angle_gamma   90.00
#
_symmetry.space_group_name_H-M   'P 1'
#
loop_
_entity.id
_entity.type
_entity.pdbx_description
1 polymer ?
#
loop_
_entity_poly.entity_id
_entity_poly.type
_entity_poly.pdbx_seq_one_letter_code
_entity_poly.pdbx_strand_id
1 'polypeptide(L)'
;MLSQAAFNSFLKTLEEPPAHVIFILATTEKHKILPTILSRCQIYDFERMTVQGTINHLKMVAEKEGITYEEQALALIAEKADGGMRDALSIFDQAASFCQGNITYQKVIEDLNVLDADNYFNIVDYALENKVSEVMLLLDSVLAKGFDAANLVSGLASHIRNVLMAKNPETLKLLETSDTQRQKFEQQAQKCNTPFLYNALKILNQCDVNYKQSSNKRLLVELTLIEVCQLTQPADEGASSGRSPKRLKTLFKKIMASRQQAASQVAAADNTVVSRRSMTQQQPSIANAAQPAVQSQPSSAAQPLASQPKLKLSSLGITFSTLRNMGKKQTVVKEEEIITDTTANRQFSEDDLQLQWMMMCNRMPQQMRALASRMKNIQPKLLDFPNVEVVVENEVLLSDVQQIKGRIRATLAKELGNGNLTLTVRLAKAEEVKAILSKREVLAELIKTNSGVKRLIESLHLEMG
;
A
#
# COMPACT_ATOMS: atom_id res chain seq x y z
N MET A 1 16.24 13.62 17.43
CA MET A 1 16.84 12.74 18.44
C MET A 1 17.99 13.53 19.08
N LEU A 2 17.93 13.77 20.40
CA LEU A 2 19.04 14.41 21.12
C LEU A 2 20.28 13.50 21.05
N SER A 3 21.46 14.08 20.93
CA SER A 3 22.71 13.33 20.96
C SER A 3 22.94 12.69 22.34
N GLN A 4 23.68 11.58 22.40
CA GLN A 4 23.97 10.87 23.65
C GLN A 4 24.59 11.80 24.72
N ALA A 5 25.46 12.71 24.30
CA ALA A 5 26.13 13.68 25.17
C ALA A 5 25.15 14.74 25.72
N ALA A 6 24.22 15.23 24.89
CA ALA A 6 23.18 16.16 25.31
C ALA A 6 22.22 15.50 26.31
N PHE A 7 21.90 14.21 26.10
CA PHE A 7 20.99 13.47 26.98
C PHE A 7 21.57 13.23 28.38
N ASN A 8 22.87 12.89 28.48
CA ASN A 8 23.53 12.70 29.77
C ASN A 8 23.69 14.01 30.54
N SER A 9 23.91 15.12 29.85
CA SER A 9 23.97 16.45 30.47
C SER A 9 22.58 16.86 30.99
N PHE A 10 21.54 16.57 30.20
CA PHE A 10 20.15 16.81 30.57
C PHE A 10 19.73 16.02 31.83
N LEU A 11 20.13 14.75 31.96
CA LEU A 11 19.82 13.94 33.16
C LEU A 11 20.38 14.55 34.45
N LYS A 12 21.59 15.10 34.43
CA LYS A 12 22.19 15.76 35.61
C LYS A 12 21.40 16.99 36.03
N THR A 13 20.98 17.81 35.05
CA THR A 13 20.15 18.99 35.33
C THR A 13 18.74 18.63 35.76
N LEU A 14 18.23 17.47 35.35
CA LEU A 14 16.91 16.98 35.76
C LEU A 14 16.93 16.38 37.17
N GLU A 15 18.09 15.89 37.62
CA GLU A 15 18.33 15.44 39.01
C GLU A 15 18.42 16.59 40.01
N GLU A 16 19.13 17.66 39.65
CA GLU A 16 19.33 18.85 40.48
C GLU A 16 18.89 20.11 39.72
N PRO A 17 17.58 20.30 39.50
CA PRO A 17 17.09 21.45 38.74
C PRO A 17 17.32 22.74 39.54
N PRO A 18 17.83 23.81 38.89
CA PRO A 18 17.90 25.12 39.52
C PRO A 18 16.50 25.60 39.93
N ALA A 19 16.38 26.27 41.08
CA ALA A 19 15.08 26.65 41.66
C ALA A 19 14.20 27.56 40.77
N HIS A 20 14.78 28.20 39.76
CA HIS A 20 14.06 29.08 38.82
C HIS A 20 13.66 28.38 37.51
N VAL A 21 13.99 27.09 37.33
CA VAL A 21 13.77 26.36 36.08
C VAL A 21 12.67 25.31 36.27
N ILE A 22 11.70 25.31 35.35
CA ILE A 22 10.65 24.29 35.27
C ILE A 22 10.82 23.54 33.95
N PHE A 23 10.95 22.22 34.02
CA PHE A 23 11.01 21.36 32.84
C PHE A 23 9.61 20.85 32.48
N ILE A 24 9.18 21.11 31.24
CA ILE A 24 7.95 20.54 30.67
C ILE A 24 8.35 19.68 29.48
N LEU A 25 8.14 18.37 29.60
CA LEU A 25 8.48 17.38 28.58
C LEU A 25 7.21 16.83 27.94
N ALA A 26 7.12 16.93 26.62
CA ALA A 26 6.03 16.37 25.84
C ALA A 26 6.55 15.27 24.91
N THR A 27 5.86 14.13 24.86
CA THR A 27 6.17 13.02 23.96
C THR A 27 4.88 12.30 23.55
N THR A 28 4.82 11.83 22.30
CA THR A 28 3.75 10.94 21.81
C THR A 28 4.10 9.46 22.06
N GLU A 29 5.33 9.16 22.48
CA GLU A 29 5.84 7.79 22.63
C GLU A 29 6.48 7.58 24.01
N LYS A 30 5.66 7.59 25.06
CA LYS A 30 6.08 7.42 26.48
C LYS A 30 7.00 6.21 26.70
N HIS A 31 6.73 5.10 26.01
CA HIS A 31 7.49 3.85 26.13
C HIS A 31 8.94 3.95 25.60
N LYS A 32 9.26 4.97 24.78
CA LYS A 32 10.63 5.22 24.31
C LYS A 32 11.44 6.07 25.29
N ILE A 33 10.80 6.65 26.30
CA ILE A 33 11.49 7.45 27.31
C ILE A 33 12.14 6.52 28.32
N LEU A 34 13.38 6.82 28.68
CA LEU A 34 14.11 6.02 29.66
C LEU A 34 13.42 6.08 31.03
N PRO A 35 13.35 4.94 31.75
CA PRO A 35 12.80 4.91 33.11
C PRO A 35 13.44 5.91 34.07
N THR A 36 14.71 6.29 33.84
CA THR A 36 15.43 7.29 34.65
C THR A 36 14.86 8.70 34.54
N ILE A 37 14.28 9.08 33.40
CA ILE A 37 13.57 10.37 33.26
C ILE A 37 12.18 10.24 33.89
N LEU A 38 11.47 9.15 33.58
CA LEU A 38 10.11 8.94 34.08
C LEU A 38 10.04 8.94 35.60
N SER A 39 11.06 8.43 36.30
CA SER A 39 11.11 8.42 37.76
C SER A 39 11.32 9.80 38.40
N ARG A 40 11.67 10.82 37.63
CA ARG A 40 12.00 12.19 38.10
C ARG A 40 11.03 13.24 37.56
N CYS A 41 10.00 12.83 36.82
CA CYS A 41 8.99 13.72 36.27
C CYS A 41 7.61 13.36 36.83
N GLN A 42 6.78 14.39 37.09
CA GLN A 42 5.35 14.18 37.25
C GLN A 42 4.76 13.86 35.87
N ILE A 43 4.12 12.70 35.77
CA ILE A 43 3.55 12.24 34.51
C ILE A 43 2.09 12.66 34.44
N TYR A 44 1.74 13.35 33.34
CA TYR A 44 0.37 13.66 32.95
C TYR A 44 0.13 12.99 31.60
N ASP A 45 -0.74 11.98 31.59
CA ASP A 45 -1.14 11.32 30.35
C ASP A 45 -2.39 12.06 29.81
N PHE A 46 -2.29 12.60 28.59
CA PHE A 46 -3.41 13.23 27.91
C PHE A 46 -4.14 12.18 27.07
N GLU A 47 -5.42 12.00 27.36
CA GLU A 47 -6.29 11.13 26.57
C GLU A 47 -6.78 11.86 25.30
N ARG A 48 -7.22 11.07 24.31
CA ARG A 48 -7.87 11.62 23.11
C ARG A 48 -9.14 12.36 23.52
N MET A 49 -9.39 13.49 22.88
CA MET A 49 -10.61 14.23 23.15
C MET A 49 -11.80 13.50 22.54
N THR A 50 -12.87 13.34 23.31
CA THR A 50 -14.10 12.73 22.79
C THR A 50 -14.69 13.62 21.70
N VAL A 51 -15.42 13.03 20.73
CA VAL A 51 -16.10 13.78 19.66
C VAL A 51 -16.98 14.89 20.25
N GLN A 52 -17.74 14.59 21.31
CA GLN A 52 -18.57 15.59 21.98
C GLN A 52 -17.75 16.71 22.64
N GLY A 53 -16.61 16.38 23.24
CA GLY A 53 -15.67 17.37 23.78
C GLY A 53 -15.13 18.29 22.70
N THR A 54 -14.75 17.73 21.55
CA THR A 54 -14.29 18.47 20.36
C THR A 54 -15.37 19.38 19.80
N ILE A 55 -16.61 18.90 19.65
CA ILE A 55 -17.75 19.72 19.22
C ILE A 55 -17.94 20.91 20.16
N ASN A 56 -17.98 20.67 21.48
CA ASN A 56 -18.18 21.74 22.46
C ASN A 56 -17.03 22.77 22.42
N HIS A 57 -15.80 22.32 22.20
CA HIS A 57 -14.66 23.22 22.06
C HIS A 57 -14.74 24.06 20.79
N LEU A 58 -15.12 23.46 19.66
CA LEU A 58 -15.32 24.17 18.39
C LEU A 58 -16.46 25.19 18.48
N LYS A 59 -17.56 24.87 19.19
CA LYS A 59 -18.65 25.83 19.46
C LYS A 59 -18.13 27.07 20.21
N MET A 60 -17.34 26.86 21.26
CA MET A 60 -16.74 27.93 22.05
C MET A 60 -15.79 28.81 21.22
N VAL A 61 -15.01 28.20 20.32
CA VAL A 61 -14.13 28.94 19.39
C VAL A 61 -14.96 29.76 18.39
N ALA A 62 -15.98 29.15 17.78
CA ALA A 62 -16.83 29.83 16.82
C ALA A 62 -17.57 31.04 17.42
N GLU A 63 -18.04 30.92 18.66
CA GLU A 63 -18.68 32.02 19.41
C GLU A 63 -17.71 33.18 19.68
N LYS A 64 -16.45 32.90 20.00
CA LYS A 64 -15.43 33.93 20.24
C LYS A 64 -14.99 34.65 18.96
N GLU A 65 -14.91 33.93 17.86
CA GLU A 65 -14.50 34.47 16.55
C GLU A 65 -15.69 35.08 15.77
N GLY A 66 -16.92 34.98 16.28
CA GLY A 66 -18.11 35.52 15.62
C GLY A 66 -18.52 34.77 14.36
N ILE A 67 -18.19 33.48 14.27
CA ILE A 67 -18.46 32.61 13.12
C ILE A 67 -19.81 31.91 13.31
N THR A 68 -20.69 31.95 12.30
CA THR A 68 -21.94 31.19 12.33
C THR A 68 -21.68 29.75 11.89
N TYR A 69 -22.36 28.78 12.50
CA TYR A 69 -22.12 27.36 12.23
C TYR A 69 -23.38 26.52 12.35
N GLU A 70 -23.40 25.41 11.61
CA GLU A 70 -24.33 24.29 11.80
C GLU A 70 -23.68 23.24 12.70
N GLU A 71 -24.41 22.74 13.71
CA GLU A 71 -23.88 21.75 14.65
C GLU A 71 -23.43 20.44 13.97
N GLN A 72 -24.14 20.04 12.91
CA GLN A 72 -23.77 18.87 12.10
C GLN A 72 -22.43 19.05 11.38
N ALA A 73 -22.09 20.28 11.00
CA ALA A 73 -20.80 20.60 10.39
C ALA A 73 -19.66 20.45 11.41
N LEU A 74 -19.85 20.93 12.64
CA LEU A 74 -18.87 20.76 13.71
C LEU A 74 -18.70 19.29 14.12
N ALA A 75 -19.78 18.51 14.12
CA ALA A 75 -19.71 17.07 14.37
C ALA A 75 -18.86 16.36 13.32
N LEU A 76 -19.04 16.69 12.04
CA LEU A 76 -18.23 16.12 10.95
C LEU A 76 -16.74 16.44 11.11
N ILE A 77 -16.41 17.69 11.49
CA ILE A 77 -15.02 18.10 11.75
C ILE A 77 -14.44 17.32 12.93
N ALA A 78 -15.21 17.19 14.02
CA ALA A 78 -14.79 16.46 15.21
C ALA A 78 -14.56 14.96 14.95
N GLU A 79 -15.43 14.33 14.17
CA GLU A 79 -15.27 12.93 13.73
C GLU A 79 -14.03 12.76 12.85
N LYS A 80 -13.74 13.72 11.97
CA LYS A 80 -12.56 13.68 11.09
C LYS A 80 -11.24 13.91 11.81
N ALA A 81 -11.27 14.62 12.93
CA ALA A 81 -10.08 14.92 13.71
C ALA A 81 -9.57 13.75 14.58
N ASP A 82 -10.32 12.65 14.71
CA ASP A 82 -9.93 11.43 15.44
C ASP A 82 -9.36 11.70 16.86
N GLY A 83 -9.93 12.69 17.55
CA GLY A 83 -9.55 13.11 18.90
C GLY A 83 -8.34 14.05 19.00
N GLY A 84 -7.78 14.50 17.88
CA GLY A 84 -6.72 15.51 17.80
C GLY A 84 -7.29 16.93 17.69
N MET A 85 -7.28 17.72 18.77
CA MET A 85 -7.87 19.07 18.76
C MET A 85 -7.16 20.03 17.77
N ARG A 86 -5.85 19.88 17.57
CA ARG A 86 -5.12 20.67 16.58
C ARG A 86 -5.64 20.41 15.16
N ASP A 87 -5.92 19.16 14.84
CA ASP A 87 -6.40 18.78 13.52
C ASP A 87 -7.85 19.25 13.34
N ALA A 88 -8.67 19.17 14.40
CA ALA A 88 -10.02 19.76 14.43
C ALA A 88 -10.02 21.27 14.18
N LEU A 89 -9.14 22.03 14.86
CA LEU A 89 -9.00 23.48 14.64
C LEU A 89 -8.48 23.80 13.24
N SER A 90 -7.52 23.02 12.74
CA SER A 90 -6.97 23.23 11.40
C SER A 90 -8.05 23.06 10.32
N ILE A 91 -8.89 22.03 10.47
CA ILE A 91 -10.04 21.79 9.59
C ILE A 91 -11.10 22.89 9.77
N PHE A 92 -11.37 23.31 11.00
CA PHE A 92 -12.33 24.37 11.30
C PHE A 92 -11.93 25.70 10.64
N ASP A 93 -10.65 26.09 10.74
CA ASP A 93 -10.12 27.31 10.12
C ASP A 93 -10.20 27.25 8.59
N GLN A 94 -9.89 26.08 8.01
CA GLN A 94 -10.04 25.84 6.57
C GLN A 94 -11.51 26.00 6.14
N ALA A 95 -12.42 25.37 6.87
CA ALA A 95 -13.86 25.46 6.61
C ALA A 95 -14.38 26.89 6.78
N ALA A 96 -13.95 27.61 7.81
CA ALA A 96 -14.33 29.01 8.06
C ALA A 96 -13.89 29.93 6.90
N SER A 97 -12.67 29.74 6.41
CA SER A 97 -12.11 30.47 5.27
C SER A 97 -12.89 30.19 3.98
N PHE A 98 -13.18 28.91 3.69
CA PHE A 98 -13.95 28.51 2.52
C PHE A 98 -15.41 29.00 2.58
N CYS A 99 -16.00 29.03 3.76
CA CYS A 99 -17.40 29.38 3.95
C CYS A 99 -17.66 30.88 4.18
N GLN A 100 -16.62 31.73 4.18
CA GLN A 100 -16.70 33.16 4.50
C GLN A 100 -17.36 33.42 5.87
N GLY A 101 -17.03 32.61 6.88
CA GLY A 101 -17.53 32.77 8.24
C GLY A 101 -18.91 32.14 8.52
N ASN A 102 -19.52 31.42 7.57
CA ASN A 102 -20.75 30.64 7.80
C ASN A 102 -20.57 29.14 7.51
N ILE A 103 -20.13 28.38 8.52
CA ILE A 103 -19.79 26.97 8.39
C ILE A 103 -21.06 26.11 8.31
N THR A 104 -21.43 25.73 7.09
CA THR A 104 -22.56 24.83 6.78
C THR A 104 -22.09 23.40 6.52
N TYR A 105 -22.92 22.41 6.83
CA TYR A 105 -22.61 20.99 6.65
C TYR A 105 -22.18 20.65 5.20
N GLN A 106 -22.94 21.15 4.22
CA GLN A 106 -22.72 20.89 2.81
C GLN A 106 -21.34 21.37 2.33
N LYS A 107 -20.94 22.59 2.74
CA LYS A 107 -19.63 23.16 2.37
C LYS A 107 -18.48 22.43 3.05
N VAL A 108 -18.64 21.98 4.30
CA VAL A 108 -17.61 21.21 5.01
C VAL A 108 -17.41 19.83 4.35
N ILE A 109 -18.48 19.19 3.89
CA ILE A 109 -18.42 17.95 3.10
C ILE A 109 -17.61 18.16 1.81
N GLU A 110 -17.88 19.26 1.11
CA GLU A 110 -17.21 19.60 -0.14
C GLU A 110 -15.72 19.92 0.07
N ASP A 111 -15.39 20.71 1.09
CA ASP A 111 -14.01 21.08 1.42
C ASP A 111 -13.19 19.89 1.92
N LEU A 112 -13.75 19.07 2.83
CA LEU A 112 -13.07 17.89 3.36
C LEU A 112 -13.04 16.72 2.37
N ASN A 113 -13.75 16.83 1.23
CA ASN A 113 -13.98 15.73 0.30
C ASN A 113 -14.40 14.44 1.04
N VAL A 114 -15.34 14.59 1.98
CA VAL A 114 -15.92 13.48 2.76
C VAL A 114 -17.29 13.12 2.22
N LEU A 115 -17.55 11.82 2.06
CA LEU A 115 -18.88 11.36 1.67
C LEU A 115 -19.88 11.60 2.79
N ASP A 116 -21.03 12.17 2.43
CA ASP A 116 -22.17 12.31 3.33
C ASP A 116 -22.52 10.95 3.96
N ALA A 117 -22.69 10.95 5.28
CA ALA A 117 -23.08 9.76 6.04
C ALA A 117 -24.39 9.14 5.51
N ASP A 118 -25.31 9.97 5.01
CA ASP A 118 -26.58 9.52 4.44
C ASP A 118 -26.39 8.63 3.20
N ASN A 119 -25.29 8.77 2.45
CA ASN A 119 -24.98 7.86 1.35
C ASN A 119 -24.74 6.43 1.85
N TYR A 120 -24.06 6.25 2.99
CA TYR A 120 -23.82 4.92 3.55
C TYR A 120 -25.11 4.29 4.07
N PHE A 121 -25.98 5.07 4.72
CA PHE A 121 -27.32 4.62 5.10
C PHE A 121 -28.11 4.14 3.88
N ASN A 122 -28.14 4.95 2.81
CA ASN A 122 -28.83 4.61 1.56
C ASN A 122 -28.27 3.36 0.88
N ILE A 123 -26.93 3.19 0.81
CA ILE A 123 -26.31 1.99 0.23
C ILE A 123 -26.77 0.74 0.98
N VAL A 124 -26.76 0.76 2.32
CA VAL A 124 -27.18 -0.40 3.12
C VAL A 124 -28.68 -0.68 2.94
N ASP A 125 -29.53 0.35 2.96
CA ASP A 125 -30.98 0.18 2.78
C ASP A 125 -31.31 -0.36 1.37
N TYR A 126 -30.67 0.15 0.32
CA TYR A 126 -30.79 -0.40 -1.04
C TYR A 126 -30.25 -1.82 -1.15
N ALA A 127 -29.15 -2.14 -0.45
CA ALA A 127 -28.61 -3.49 -0.41
C ALA A 127 -29.59 -4.48 0.24
N LEU A 128 -30.26 -4.09 1.34
CA LEU A 128 -31.29 -4.92 1.99
C LEU A 128 -32.48 -5.19 1.07
N GLU A 129 -32.86 -4.21 0.24
CA GLU A 129 -33.93 -4.31 -0.74
C GLU A 129 -33.49 -4.94 -2.07
N ASN A 130 -32.20 -5.30 -2.22
CA ASN A 130 -31.59 -5.82 -3.45
C ASN A 130 -31.68 -4.85 -4.65
N LYS A 131 -31.72 -3.54 -4.41
CA LYS A 131 -31.75 -2.48 -5.43
C LYS A 131 -30.34 -2.17 -5.94
N VAL A 132 -29.76 -3.13 -6.67
CA VAL A 132 -28.40 -3.01 -7.22
C VAL A 132 -28.24 -1.78 -8.10
N SER A 133 -29.22 -1.50 -8.97
CA SER A 133 -29.20 -0.34 -9.87
C SER A 133 -29.06 0.98 -9.11
N GLU A 134 -29.70 1.10 -7.95
CA GLU A 134 -29.73 2.34 -7.18
C GLU A 134 -28.40 2.56 -6.47
N VAL A 135 -27.77 1.46 -6.03
CA VAL A 135 -26.40 1.49 -5.51
C VAL A 135 -25.39 1.86 -6.60
N MET A 136 -25.58 1.40 -7.85
CA MET A 136 -24.70 1.78 -8.97
C MET A 136 -24.86 3.26 -9.34
N LEU A 137 -26.10 3.78 -9.36
CA LEU A 137 -26.37 5.21 -9.59
C LEU A 137 -25.76 6.08 -8.48
N LEU A 138 -25.88 5.65 -7.22
CA LEU A 138 -25.26 6.34 -6.10
C LEU A 138 -23.73 6.32 -6.22
N LEU A 139 -23.13 5.17 -6.54
CA LEU A 139 -21.68 5.08 -6.79
C LEU A 139 -21.26 6.03 -7.91
N ASP A 140 -21.94 6.06 -9.05
CA ASP A 140 -21.59 6.95 -10.16
C ASP A 140 -21.70 8.43 -9.77
N SER A 141 -22.75 8.81 -9.03
CA SER A 141 -22.91 10.16 -8.51
C SER A 141 -21.79 10.58 -7.56
N VAL A 142 -21.30 9.64 -6.75
CA VAL A 142 -20.17 9.84 -5.84
C VAL A 142 -18.88 10.02 -6.62
N LEU A 143 -18.58 9.13 -7.58
CA LEU A 143 -17.37 9.23 -8.38
C LEU A 143 -17.37 10.48 -9.27
N ALA A 144 -18.52 10.91 -9.78
CA ALA A 144 -18.68 12.13 -10.58
C ALA A 144 -18.36 13.40 -9.78
N LYS A 145 -18.57 13.38 -8.45
CA LYS A 145 -18.19 14.47 -7.54
C LYS A 145 -16.70 14.45 -7.15
N GLY A 146 -15.91 13.49 -7.66
CA GLY A 146 -14.46 13.42 -7.44
C GLY A 146 -14.02 12.65 -6.18
N PHE A 147 -14.95 11.96 -5.51
CA PHE A 147 -14.61 11.12 -4.35
C PHE A 147 -13.88 9.84 -4.80
N ASP A 148 -12.91 9.39 -3.99
CA ASP A 148 -12.20 8.12 -4.22
C ASP A 148 -13.08 6.92 -3.82
N ALA A 149 -13.16 5.93 -4.72
CA ALA A 149 -13.85 4.68 -4.47
C ALA A 149 -13.25 3.89 -3.29
N ALA A 150 -11.96 4.07 -2.99
CA ALA A 150 -11.32 3.46 -1.81
C ALA A 150 -11.94 3.99 -0.51
N ASN A 151 -12.13 5.31 -0.43
CA ASN A 151 -12.71 5.98 0.73
C ASN A 151 -14.19 5.58 0.88
N LEU A 152 -14.91 5.37 -0.22
CA LEU A 152 -16.27 4.83 -0.17
C LEU A 152 -16.30 3.42 0.44
N VAL A 153 -15.41 2.52 0.03
CA VAL A 153 -15.35 1.14 0.57
C VAL A 153 -14.98 1.13 2.06
N SER A 154 -13.95 1.87 2.45
CA SER A 154 -13.50 1.96 3.84
C SER A 154 -14.56 2.62 4.74
N GLY A 155 -15.20 3.69 4.27
CA GLY A 155 -16.30 4.34 4.97
C GLY A 155 -17.52 3.44 5.12
N LEU A 156 -17.89 2.68 4.08
CA LEU A 156 -18.99 1.73 4.13
C LEU A 156 -18.70 0.57 5.09
N ALA A 157 -17.45 0.09 5.16
CA ALA A 157 -17.03 -0.93 6.13
C ALA A 157 -17.16 -0.42 7.57
N SER A 158 -16.74 0.84 7.80
CA SER A 158 -16.87 1.51 9.10
C SER A 158 -18.33 1.71 9.48
N HIS A 159 -19.17 2.10 8.53
CA HIS A 159 -20.61 2.21 8.68
C HIS A 159 -21.26 0.88 9.09
N ILE A 160 -20.95 -0.22 8.39
CA ILE A 160 -21.47 -1.56 8.74
C ILE A 160 -21.01 -2.00 10.13
N ARG A 161 -19.77 -1.67 10.53
CA ARG A 161 -19.28 -1.91 11.89
C ARG A 161 -20.09 -1.12 12.92
N ASN A 162 -20.44 0.14 12.64
CA ASN A 162 -21.28 0.95 13.52
C ASN A 162 -22.71 0.40 13.62
N VAL A 163 -23.31 -0.05 12.51
CA VAL A 163 -24.61 -0.74 12.51
C VAL A 163 -24.57 -2.04 13.33
N LEU A 164 -23.48 -2.80 13.21
CA LEU A 164 -23.28 -4.02 14.01
C LEU A 164 -23.16 -3.72 15.50
N MET A 165 -22.49 -2.64 15.89
CA MET A 165 -22.42 -2.19 17.28
C MET A 165 -23.76 -1.64 17.79
N ALA A 166 -24.55 -1.01 16.93
CA ALA A 166 -25.86 -0.51 17.29
C ALA A 166 -26.90 -1.62 17.56
N LYS A 167 -26.57 -2.89 17.31
CA LYS A 167 -27.40 -4.05 17.67
C LYS A 167 -27.61 -4.21 19.18
N ASN A 168 -26.61 -3.86 20.00
CA ASN A 168 -26.71 -3.95 21.44
C ASN A 168 -26.72 -2.54 22.06
N PRO A 169 -27.66 -2.24 22.99
CA PRO A 169 -27.75 -0.92 23.62
C PRO A 169 -26.49 -0.47 24.36
N GLU A 170 -25.73 -1.42 24.92
CA GLU A 170 -24.48 -1.12 25.62
C GLU A 170 -23.38 -0.65 24.65
N THR A 171 -23.26 -1.30 23.50
CA THR A 171 -22.26 -0.95 22.49
C THR A 171 -22.67 0.26 21.65
N LEU A 172 -23.96 0.58 21.57
CA LEU A 172 -24.45 1.81 20.93
C LEU A 172 -23.87 3.08 21.58
N LYS A 173 -23.70 3.07 22.90
CA LYS A 173 -23.12 4.20 23.66
C LYS A 173 -21.64 4.45 23.35
N LEU A 174 -20.94 3.44 22.83
CA LEU A 174 -19.52 3.49 22.47
C LEU A 174 -19.30 4.10 21.08
N LEU A 175 -20.36 4.39 20.32
CA LEU A 175 -20.23 5.06 19.03
C LEU A 175 -19.85 6.53 19.23
N GLU A 176 -18.72 6.91 18.66
CA GLU A 176 -18.20 8.28 18.63
C GLU A 176 -18.87 9.08 17.51
N THR A 177 -20.19 9.24 17.59
CA THR A 177 -21.01 9.94 16.59
C THR A 177 -22.02 10.86 17.26
N SER A 178 -22.60 11.80 16.51
CA SER A 178 -23.68 12.65 17.01
C SER A 178 -24.92 11.86 17.45
N ASP A 179 -25.71 12.41 18.38
CA ASP A 179 -26.93 11.77 18.90
C ASP A 179 -27.94 11.46 17.78
N THR A 180 -28.09 12.35 16.80
CA THR A 180 -28.92 12.15 15.60
C THR A 180 -28.46 10.97 14.76
N GLN A 181 -27.14 10.83 14.53
CA GLN A 181 -26.62 9.68 13.80
C GLN A 181 -26.75 8.39 14.60
N ARG A 182 -26.55 8.45 15.93
CA ARG A 182 -26.71 7.30 16.81
C ARG A 182 -28.13 6.71 16.72
N GLN A 183 -29.16 7.55 16.68
CA GLN A 183 -30.54 7.11 16.47
C GLN A 183 -30.74 6.48 15.07
N LYS A 184 -30.16 7.05 14.01
CA LYS A 184 -30.21 6.45 12.66
C LYS A 184 -29.54 5.07 12.63
N PHE A 185 -28.39 4.91 13.30
CA PHE A 185 -27.72 3.61 13.42
C PHE A 185 -28.57 2.58 14.15
N GLU A 186 -29.23 2.96 15.24
CA GLU A 186 -30.15 2.09 15.97
C GLU A 186 -31.31 1.62 15.09
N GLN A 187 -31.94 2.52 14.34
CA GLN A 187 -33.03 2.18 13.41
C GLN A 187 -32.57 1.23 12.29
N GLN A 188 -31.41 1.48 11.69
CA GLN A 188 -30.89 0.60 10.63
C GLN A 188 -30.45 -0.76 11.19
N ALA A 189 -29.90 -0.80 12.41
CA ALA A 189 -29.52 -2.03 13.09
C ALA A 189 -30.73 -2.94 13.33
N GLN A 190 -31.92 -2.39 13.57
CA GLN A 190 -33.16 -3.18 13.69
C GLN A 190 -33.58 -3.85 12.37
N LYS A 191 -33.34 -3.19 11.22
CA LYS A 191 -33.67 -3.73 9.88
C LYS A 191 -32.67 -4.79 9.39
N CYS A 192 -31.39 -4.63 9.71
CA CYS A 192 -30.32 -5.53 9.25
C CYS A 192 -30.32 -6.86 10.00
N ASN A 193 -30.07 -7.99 9.34
CA ASN A 193 -29.76 -9.23 10.05
C ASN A 193 -28.24 -9.32 10.35
N THR A 194 -27.87 -10.00 11.45
CA THR A 194 -26.47 -10.11 11.86
C THR A 194 -25.59 -10.87 10.83
N PRO A 195 -26.05 -11.96 10.20
CA PRO A 195 -25.28 -12.64 9.14
C PRO A 195 -24.95 -11.75 7.93
N PHE A 196 -25.87 -10.87 7.53
CA PHE A 196 -25.67 -9.90 6.45
C PHE A 196 -24.54 -8.95 6.80
N LEU A 197 -24.55 -8.37 8.01
CA LEU A 197 -23.52 -7.43 8.47
C LEU A 197 -22.12 -8.07 8.47
N TYR A 198 -21.98 -9.30 9.00
CA TYR A 198 -20.70 -10.01 8.99
C TYR A 198 -20.20 -10.31 7.57
N ASN A 199 -21.08 -10.79 6.69
CA ASN A 199 -20.70 -11.13 5.32
C ASN A 199 -20.38 -9.88 4.49
N ALA A 200 -21.12 -8.79 4.68
CA ALA A 200 -20.86 -7.52 4.02
C ALA A 200 -19.49 -6.96 4.46
N LEU A 201 -19.20 -6.99 5.76
CA LEU A 201 -17.91 -6.54 6.30
C LEU A 201 -16.74 -7.39 5.76
N LYS A 202 -16.93 -8.70 5.61
CA LYS A 202 -15.94 -9.59 4.98
C LYS A 202 -15.68 -9.24 3.52
N ILE A 203 -16.73 -9.02 2.73
CA ILE A 203 -16.63 -8.65 1.30
C ILE A 203 -15.91 -7.30 1.14
N LEU A 204 -16.27 -6.30 1.96
CA LEU A 204 -15.67 -4.98 1.91
C LEU A 204 -14.19 -4.99 2.33
N ASN A 205 -13.84 -5.73 3.38
CA ASN A 205 -12.44 -5.89 3.79
C ASN A 205 -11.61 -6.58 2.69
N GLN A 206 -12.16 -7.61 2.05
CA GLN A 206 -11.50 -8.26 0.92
C GLN A 206 -11.29 -7.31 -0.27
N CYS A 207 -12.26 -6.43 -0.54
CA CYS A 207 -12.13 -5.36 -1.53
C CYS A 207 -11.00 -4.41 -1.16
N ASP A 208 -10.97 -3.91 0.08
CA ASP A 208 -9.95 -2.97 0.56
C ASP A 208 -8.52 -3.52 0.39
N VAL A 209 -8.29 -4.78 0.81
CA VAL A 209 -7.00 -5.47 0.64
C VAL A 209 -6.61 -5.58 -0.85
N ASN A 210 -7.58 -5.92 -1.71
CA ASN A 210 -7.32 -6.11 -3.15
C ASN A 210 -7.27 -4.80 -3.93
N TYR A 211 -7.76 -3.69 -3.38
CA TYR A 211 -7.94 -2.42 -4.10
C TYR A 211 -6.62 -1.87 -4.65
N LYS A 212 -5.54 -1.95 -3.86
CA LYS A 212 -4.21 -1.49 -4.28
C LYS A 212 -3.61 -2.33 -5.41
N GLN A 213 -3.93 -3.62 -5.46
CA GLN A 213 -3.40 -4.57 -6.45
C GLN A 213 -4.25 -4.67 -7.71
N SER A 214 -5.48 -4.17 -7.67
CA SER A 214 -6.40 -4.26 -8.80
C SER A 214 -5.96 -3.36 -9.96
N SER A 215 -5.94 -3.93 -11.17
CA SER A 215 -5.73 -3.19 -12.41
C SER A 215 -6.95 -2.32 -12.78
N ASN A 216 -8.15 -2.72 -12.36
CA ASN A 216 -9.38 -1.94 -12.54
C ASN A 216 -10.09 -1.77 -11.20
N LYS A 217 -9.81 -0.63 -10.55
CA LYS A 217 -10.34 -0.28 -9.22
C LYS A 217 -11.84 -0.03 -9.23
N ARG A 218 -12.35 0.67 -10.24
CA ARG A 218 -13.79 0.96 -10.39
C ARG A 218 -14.59 -0.34 -10.50
N LEU A 219 -14.18 -1.23 -11.42
CA LEU A 219 -14.84 -2.52 -11.58
C LEU A 219 -14.80 -3.34 -10.29
N LEU A 220 -13.67 -3.35 -9.58
CA LEU A 220 -13.58 -4.07 -8.30
C LEU A 220 -14.66 -3.59 -7.31
N VAL A 221 -14.80 -2.26 -7.15
CA VAL A 221 -15.79 -1.69 -6.22
C VAL A 221 -17.23 -1.96 -6.69
N GLU A 222 -17.52 -1.83 -7.98
CA GLU A 222 -18.83 -2.16 -8.55
C GLU A 222 -19.20 -3.63 -8.25
N LEU A 223 -18.29 -4.56 -8.52
CA LEU A 223 -18.46 -5.99 -8.25
C LEU A 223 -18.68 -6.26 -6.76
N THR A 224 -17.93 -5.60 -5.88
CA THR A 224 -18.06 -5.71 -4.42
C THR A 224 -19.43 -5.23 -3.93
N LEU A 225 -19.90 -4.07 -4.39
CA LEU A 225 -21.21 -3.54 -4.00
C LEU A 225 -22.36 -4.42 -4.52
N ILE A 226 -22.23 -4.95 -5.74
CA ILE A 226 -23.17 -5.92 -6.29
C ILE A 226 -23.23 -7.19 -5.42
N GLU A 227 -22.08 -7.70 -4.98
CA GLU A 227 -21.99 -8.87 -4.11
C GLU A 227 -22.64 -8.62 -2.75
N VAL A 228 -22.43 -7.44 -2.15
CA VAL A 228 -23.08 -7.01 -0.90
C VAL A 228 -24.60 -6.96 -1.07
N CYS A 229 -25.12 -6.32 -2.13
CA CYS A 229 -26.55 -6.25 -2.42
C CYS A 229 -27.18 -7.63 -2.62
N GLN A 230 -26.39 -8.60 -3.04
CA GLN A 230 -26.88 -9.94 -3.27
C GLN A 230 -26.99 -10.74 -1.98
N LEU A 231 -26.26 -10.43 -0.90
CA LEU A 231 -26.26 -11.24 0.33
C LEU A 231 -27.65 -11.62 0.84
N THR A 232 -28.64 -10.73 0.67
CA THR A 232 -30.04 -10.92 1.05
C THR A 232 -30.85 -11.86 0.17
N GLN A 233 -30.38 -12.21 -1.04
CA GLN A 233 -31.05 -13.20 -1.88
C GLN A 233 -30.91 -14.62 -1.33
N PRO A 234 -31.93 -15.49 -1.44
CA PRO A 234 -31.79 -16.90 -1.10
C PRO A 234 -30.67 -17.59 -1.91
N ALA A 235 -30.05 -18.61 -1.33
CA ALA A 235 -29.04 -19.41 -2.02
C ALA A 235 -29.67 -20.11 -3.23
N ASP A 236 -29.08 -19.89 -4.40
CA ASP A 236 -29.47 -20.54 -5.66
C ASP A 236 -29.01 -22.02 -5.64
N GLU A 237 -29.79 -22.90 -5.03
CA GLU A 237 -29.56 -24.37 -5.08
C GLU A 237 -30.24 -25.06 -6.29
N GLY A 238 -30.81 -24.29 -7.23
CA GLY A 238 -31.47 -24.82 -8.42
C GLY A 238 -30.58 -24.87 -9.67
N ALA A 239 -30.71 -25.90 -10.50
CA ALA A 239 -29.99 -26.07 -11.77
C ALA A 239 -30.29 -25.00 -12.86
N SER A 240 -31.25 -24.09 -12.61
CA SER A 240 -31.69 -23.02 -13.53
C SER A 240 -31.20 -21.61 -13.13
N SER A 241 -30.30 -21.50 -12.16
CA SER A 241 -29.95 -20.24 -11.48
C SER A 241 -29.07 -19.24 -12.27
N GLY A 242 -29.17 -19.24 -13.60
CA GLY A 242 -28.40 -18.36 -14.48
C GLY A 242 -29.23 -17.65 -15.57
N ARG A 243 -30.57 -17.76 -15.56
CA ARG A 243 -31.43 -17.27 -16.65
C ARG A 243 -32.28 -16.04 -16.35
N SER A 244 -32.12 -15.41 -15.18
CA SER A 244 -32.82 -14.15 -14.88
C SER A 244 -31.81 -13.00 -14.68
N PRO A 245 -32.09 -11.78 -15.21
CA PRO A 245 -31.20 -10.61 -15.04
C PRO A 245 -30.94 -10.20 -13.58
N LYS A 246 -31.72 -10.77 -12.63
CA LYS A 246 -31.68 -10.43 -11.20
C LYS A 246 -30.81 -11.35 -10.34
N ARG A 247 -30.06 -12.30 -10.92
CA ARG A 247 -29.33 -13.34 -10.15
C ARG A 247 -27.92 -13.55 -10.66
N LEU A 248 -27.01 -12.64 -10.31
CA LEU A 248 -25.60 -12.75 -10.67
C LEU A 248 -24.79 -13.60 -9.65
N LYS A 249 -25.33 -13.96 -8.48
CA LYS A 249 -24.60 -14.73 -7.43
C LYS A 249 -23.84 -15.93 -7.97
N THR A 250 -24.52 -16.73 -8.80
CA THR A 250 -23.96 -17.94 -9.41
C THR A 250 -22.86 -17.60 -10.43
N LEU A 251 -23.02 -16.51 -11.17
CA LEU A 251 -22.01 -16.01 -12.12
C LEU A 251 -20.76 -15.53 -11.38
N PHE A 252 -20.93 -14.73 -10.31
CA PHE A 252 -19.84 -14.26 -9.46
C PHE A 252 -19.09 -15.42 -8.80
N LYS A 253 -19.81 -16.40 -8.24
CA LYS A 253 -19.20 -17.61 -7.65
C LYS A 253 -18.37 -18.38 -8.67
N LYS A 254 -18.84 -18.50 -9.93
CA LYS A 254 -18.11 -19.16 -11.02
C LYS A 254 -16.88 -18.37 -11.48
N ILE A 255 -16.97 -17.03 -11.55
CA ILE A 255 -15.84 -16.15 -11.92
C ILE A 255 -14.75 -16.16 -10.83
N MET A 256 -15.15 -16.14 -9.55
CA MET A 256 -14.19 -16.21 -8.44
C MET A 256 -13.54 -17.60 -8.34
N ALA A 257 -14.33 -18.67 -8.53
CA ALA A 257 -13.81 -20.04 -8.54
C ALA A 257 -12.84 -20.29 -9.72
N SER A 258 -13.13 -19.74 -10.91
CA SER A 258 -12.24 -19.89 -12.07
C SER A 258 -10.92 -19.13 -11.89
N ARG A 259 -10.93 -17.97 -11.21
CA ARG A 259 -9.71 -17.24 -10.83
C ARG A 259 -8.86 -17.98 -9.79
N GLN A 260 -9.48 -18.63 -8.81
CA GLN A 260 -8.76 -19.45 -7.83
C GLN A 260 -8.18 -20.73 -8.44
N GLN A 261 -8.85 -21.33 -9.43
CA GLN A 261 -8.34 -22.47 -10.20
C GLN A 261 -7.18 -22.07 -11.13
N ALA A 262 -7.25 -20.90 -11.78
CA ALA A 262 -6.15 -20.37 -12.56
C ALA A 262 -4.91 -20.14 -11.68
N ALA A 263 -5.06 -19.56 -10.49
CA ALA A 263 -3.97 -19.38 -9.53
C ALA A 263 -3.40 -20.70 -8.99
N SER A 264 -4.23 -21.73 -8.82
CA SER A 264 -3.82 -23.05 -8.34
C SER A 264 -3.15 -23.91 -9.44
N GLN A 265 -3.55 -23.77 -10.70
CA GLN A 265 -2.91 -24.48 -11.82
C GLN A 265 -1.50 -23.99 -12.12
N VAL A 266 -1.19 -22.70 -11.88
CA VAL A 266 0.20 -22.21 -11.97
C VAL A 266 1.07 -22.73 -10.81
N ALA A 267 0.48 -23.02 -9.64
CA ALA A 267 1.19 -23.60 -8.50
C ALA A 267 1.36 -25.14 -8.61
N ALA A 268 0.46 -25.83 -9.30
CA ALA A 268 0.54 -27.28 -9.52
C ALA A 268 1.42 -27.68 -10.73
N ALA A 269 1.59 -26.78 -11.72
CA ALA A 269 2.45 -27.02 -12.87
C ALA A 269 3.96 -27.06 -12.53
N ASP A 270 4.35 -26.58 -11.34
CA ASP A 270 5.75 -26.54 -10.90
C ASP A 270 6.22 -27.86 -10.23
N ASN A 271 5.37 -28.90 -10.16
CA ASN A 271 5.70 -30.14 -9.44
C ASN A 271 5.53 -31.45 -10.25
N THR A 272 5.41 -31.40 -11.57
CA THR A 272 5.32 -32.62 -12.40
C THR A 272 6.16 -32.55 -13.67
N VAL A 273 7.49 -32.44 -13.56
CA VAL A 273 8.41 -32.88 -14.63
C VAL A 273 9.75 -33.34 -14.06
N VAL A 274 9.85 -34.56 -13.50
CA VAL A 274 11.01 -35.46 -13.70
C VAL A 274 10.57 -36.90 -13.44
N SER A 275 10.28 -37.66 -14.50
CA SER A 275 10.80 -39.03 -14.62
C SER A 275 10.67 -39.47 -16.08
N ARG A 276 11.75 -39.27 -16.83
CA ARG A 276 11.89 -39.75 -18.21
C ARG A 276 12.56 -41.12 -18.17
N ARG A 277 11.82 -42.11 -18.68
CA ARG A 277 12.25 -43.32 -19.43
C ARG A 277 13.64 -43.90 -19.15
N SER A 278 13.63 -45.13 -18.66
CA SER A 278 14.55 -46.19 -19.08
C SER A 278 13.74 -47.28 -19.79
N MET A 279 14.02 -47.54 -21.06
CA MET A 279 13.52 -48.70 -21.80
C MET A 279 14.59 -49.80 -21.76
N THR A 280 14.22 -51.04 -21.38
CA THR A 280 14.39 -52.25 -22.21
C THR A 280 13.58 -53.43 -21.66
N GLN A 281 12.81 -54.07 -22.57
CA GLN A 281 12.46 -55.50 -22.75
C GLN A 281 12.55 -56.44 -21.52
N GLN A 282 11.59 -57.32 -21.18
CA GLN A 282 10.89 -58.33 -21.97
C GLN A 282 9.68 -58.91 -21.18
N GLN A 283 8.89 -59.76 -21.84
CA GLN A 283 7.48 -60.12 -21.63
C GLN A 283 7.29 -61.37 -20.68
N PRO A 284 6.10 -61.98 -20.57
CA PRO A 284 5.07 -61.82 -19.53
C PRO A 284 4.89 -63.04 -18.59
N SER A 285 4.27 -62.89 -17.40
CA SER A 285 3.69 -64.02 -16.62
C SER A 285 2.67 -63.57 -15.53
N ILE A 286 1.41 -63.89 -15.80
CA ILE A 286 0.34 -64.48 -14.96
C ILE A 286 0.41 -64.38 -13.41
N ALA A 287 -0.65 -63.78 -12.86
CA ALA A 287 -1.50 -64.12 -11.69
C ALA A 287 -0.95 -64.49 -10.29
N ASN A 288 -1.78 -64.06 -9.33
CA ASN A 288 -2.09 -64.61 -8.01
C ASN A 288 -1.33 -64.11 -6.76
N ALA A 289 -2.12 -63.39 -5.95
CA ALA A 289 -2.59 -63.75 -4.61
C ALA A 289 -1.61 -63.86 -3.42
N ALA A 290 -2.16 -63.36 -2.30
CA ALA A 290 -1.90 -63.71 -0.91
C ALA A 290 -0.83 -62.90 -0.13
N GLN A 291 -1.35 -62.19 0.88
CA GLN A 291 -0.71 -61.89 2.18
C GLN A 291 -0.38 -63.22 2.94
N PRO A 292 0.10 -63.25 4.20
CA PRO A 292 0.61 -62.20 5.11
C PRO A 292 1.93 -62.63 5.82
N ALA A 293 2.31 -61.86 6.85
CA ALA A 293 3.00 -62.27 8.08
C ALA A 293 4.54 -62.15 8.11
N VAL A 294 5.22 -61.82 9.22
CA VAL A 294 4.93 -61.36 10.60
C VAL A 294 6.32 -61.10 11.24
N GLN A 295 6.46 -60.10 12.13
CA GLN A 295 7.51 -59.89 13.17
C GLN A 295 8.97 -59.70 12.68
N SER A 296 9.87 -58.94 13.32
CA SER A 296 10.09 -58.63 14.73
C SER A 296 10.97 -57.38 14.93
N GLN A 297 10.66 -56.65 16.00
CA GLN A 297 11.42 -55.59 16.72
C GLN A 297 12.84 -56.05 17.19
N PRO A 298 13.75 -55.19 17.75
CA PRO A 298 13.43 -54.09 18.68
C PRO A 298 14.26 -52.79 18.68
N SER A 299 13.65 -51.87 19.40
CA SER A 299 13.95 -50.49 19.75
C SER A 299 15.23 -50.28 20.58
N SER A 300 15.83 -49.10 20.42
CA SER A 300 16.57 -48.42 21.50
C SER A 300 16.29 -46.90 21.48
N ALA A 301 15.64 -46.47 22.57
CA ALA A 301 15.81 -45.24 23.34
C ALA A 301 15.57 -43.82 22.75
N ALA A 302 14.71 -43.12 23.52
CA ALA A 302 14.74 -41.71 23.93
C ALA A 302 13.86 -40.69 23.16
N GLN A 303 12.71 -40.37 23.77
CA GLN A 303 11.98 -39.11 23.61
C GLN A 303 12.54 -38.03 24.56
N PRO A 304 12.37 -36.74 24.22
CA PRO A 304 11.69 -35.85 25.15
C PRO A 304 10.43 -35.16 24.59
N LEU A 305 9.57 -34.80 25.55
CA LEU A 305 8.27 -34.14 25.45
C LEU A 305 8.27 -32.72 24.86
N ALA A 306 7.09 -32.38 24.32
CA ALA A 306 6.37 -31.10 24.36
C ALA A 306 7.03 -29.85 23.75
N SER A 307 6.50 -29.43 22.60
CA SER A 307 6.63 -28.06 22.09
C SER A 307 5.26 -27.39 21.97
N GLN A 308 5.11 -26.25 22.66
CA GLN A 308 4.03 -25.29 22.49
C GLN A 308 4.05 -24.69 21.07
N PRO A 309 2.89 -24.26 20.51
CA PRO A 309 2.86 -23.64 19.20
C PRO A 309 3.49 -22.24 19.26
N LYS A 310 4.68 -22.10 18.67
CA LYS A 310 5.29 -20.79 18.38
C LYS A 310 4.51 -20.12 17.24
N LEU A 311 3.85 -19.01 17.55
CA LEU A 311 3.31 -18.07 16.58
C LEU A 311 4.44 -17.60 15.65
N LYS A 312 4.36 -17.96 14.37
CA LYS A 312 5.30 -17.52 13.33
C LYS A 312 4.87 -16.14 12.82
N LEU A 313 5.50 -15.10 13.33
CA LEU A 313 5.59 -13.81 12.64
C LEU A 313 6.61 -13.96 11.49
N SER A 314 6.12 -14.37 10.32
CA SER A 314 6.93 -14.43 9.10
C SER A 314 6.11 -13.99 7.89
N SER A 315 5.70 -12.72 7.87
CA SER A 315 5.18 -12.05 6.67
C SER A 315 5.41 -10.54 6.66
N LEU A 316 6.37 -10.05 7.43
CA LEU A 316 6.85 -8.68 7.34
C LEU A 316 8.37 -8.71 7.31
N GLY A 317 8.94 -8.26 6.19
CA GLY A 317 10.38 -8.10 6.02
C GLY A 317 11.00 -9.16 5.12
N ILE A 318 11.24 -8.79 3.87
CA ILE A 318 12.26 -9.41 3.03
C ILE A 318 13.58 -9.28 3.80
N THR A 319 14.01 -10.35 4.46
CA THR A 319 15.26 -10.36 5.23
C THR A 319 16.00 -11.68 5.00
N PHE A 320 17.20 -11.57 4.43
CA PHE A 320 18.30 -12.54 4.34
C PHE A 320 18.10 -13.94 3.74
N SER A 321 16.88 -14.45 3.51
CA SER A 321 16.69 -15.76 2.89
C SER A 321 17.00 -15.79 1.40
N THR A 322 16.83 -14.68 0.69
CA THR A 322 17.21 -14.51 -0.73
C THR A 322 18.72 -14.40 -0.95
N LEU A 323 19.51 -14.08 0.08
CA LEU A 323 20.98 -14.07 0.00
C LEU A 323 21.61 -15.45 0.25
N ARG A 324 20.89 -16.40 0.87
CA ARG A 324 21.41 -17.74 1.17
C ARG A 324 21.16 -18.78 0.07
N ASN A 325 20.31 -18.47 -0.92
CA ASN A 325 20.03 -19.36 -2.06
C ASN A 325 20.72 -18.92 -3.36
N MET A 326 21.88 -18.26 -3.26
CA MET A 326 22.72 -17.89 -4.41
C MET A 326 23.57 -19.06 -4.91
N GLY A 327 22.95 -20.23 -5.11
CA GLY A 327 23.63 -21.46 -5.51
C GLY A 327 22.90 -22.30 -6.55
N LYS A 328 21.68 -21.94 -6.96
CA LYS A 328 20.99 -22.64 -8.05
C LYS A 328 20.97 -21.76 -9.29
N LYS A 329 21.80 -22.15 -10.28
CA LYS A 329 21.69 -21.71 -11.67
C LYS A 329 20.23 -21.83 -12.11
N GLN A 330 19.52 -20.71 -12.20
CA GLN A 330 18.36 -20.65 -13.07
C GLN A 330 18.90 -20.77 -14.50
N THR A 331 18.47 -21.82 -15.17
CA THR A 331 18.69 -22.06 -16.59
C THR A 331 18.00 -20.93 -17.35
N VAL A 332 18.74 -19.88 -17.66
CA VAL A 332 18.31 -18.86 -18.60
C VAL A 332 18.35 -19.50 -19.98
N VAL A 333 17.18 -19.57 -20.62
CA VAL A 333 17.06 -19.86 -22.04
C VAL A 333 17.88 -18.80 -22.77
N LYS A 334 18.97 -19.21 -23.45
CA LYS A 334 19.64 -18.36 -24.43
C LYS A 334 18.64 -18.11 -25.55
N GLU A 335 17.98 -16.95 -25.53
CA GLU A 335 17.35 -16.41 -26.73
C GLU A 335 18.47 -15.99 -27.69
N GLU A 336 18.45 -16.60 -28.87
CA GLU A 336 19.44 -16.41 -29.93
C GLU A 336 19.44 -14.95 -30.42
N GLU A 337 20.65 -14.47 -30.75
CA GLU A 337 20.89 -13.15 -31.33
C GLU A 337 20.20 -13.03 -32.70
N ILE A 338 19.09 -12.31 -32.78
CA ILE A 338 18.55 -11.86 -34.07
C ILE A 338 19.31 -10.60 -34.49
N ILE A 339 20.41 -10.80 -35.20
CA ILE A 339 21.14 -9.73 -35.91
C ILE A 339 20.34 -9.38 -37.16
N THR A 340 19.76 -8.18 -37.24
CA THR A 340 18.95 -7.76 -38.41
C THR A 340 19.56 -6.68 -39.29
N ASP A 341 20.74 -6.12 -39.00
CA ASP A 341 21.45 -5.33 -40.01
C ASP A 341 22.91 -5.06 -39.62
N THR A 342 23.84 -5.79 -40.24
CA THR A 342 25.30 -5.52 -40.14
C THR A 342 25.79 -4.47 -41.14
N THR A 343 24.90 -3.92 -41.97
CA THR A 343 25.25 -2.97 -43.04
C THR A 343 25.06 -1.50 -42.65
N ALA A 344 24.28 -1.23 -41.59
CA ALA A 344 24.00 0.11 -41.12
C ALA A 344 25.16 0.67 -40.27
N ASN A 345 25.76 1.77 -40.73
CA ASN A 345 26.90 2.45 -40.12
C ASN A 345 26.61 3.95 -39.86
N ARG A 346 25.40 4.24 -39.38
CA ARG A 346 25.01 5.62 -39.10
C ARG A 346 25.82 6.17 -37.93
N GLN A 347 26.38 7.37 -38.11
CA GLN A 347 26.95 8.14 -37.01
C GLN A 347 25.82 8.66 -36.10
N PHE A 348 26.05 8.63 -34.79
CA PHE A 348 25.12 9.11 -33.78
C PHE A 348 25.89 9.90 -32.73
N SER A 349 25.21 10.90 -32.16
CA SER A 349 25.76 11.72 -31.07
C SER A 349 25.58 11.05 -29.71
N GLU A 350 26.27 11.55 -28.69
CA GLU A 350 26.05 11.13 -27.31
C GLU A 350 24.62 11.45 -26.83
N ASP A 351 24.03 12.55 -27.32
CA ASP A 351 22.64 12.91 -27.03
C ASP A 351 21.64 11.89 -27.63
N ASP A 352 21.89 11.43 -28.87
CA ASP A 352 21.08 10.38 -29.50
C ASP A 352 21.16 9.07 -28.71
N LEU A 353 22.37 8.72 -28.23
CA LEU A 353 22.62 7.54 -27.41
C LEU A 353 21.85 7.62 -26.08
N GLN A 354 21.91 8.75 -25.39
CA GLN A 354 21.20 8.95 -24.12
C GLN A 354 19.68 8.92 -24.31
N LEU A 355 19.17 9.52 -25.39
CA LEU A 355 17.75 9.48 -25.73
C LEU A 355 17.27 8.05 -25.97
N GLN A 356 17.99 7.28 -26.78
CA GLN A 356 17.61 5.89 -27.07
C GLN A 356 17.75 4.97 -25.85
N TRP A 357 18.74 5.21 -25.00
CA TRP A 357 18.87 4.53 -23.71
C TRP A 357 17.66 4.75 -22.81
N MET A 358 17.21 6.00 -22.66
CA MET A 358 16.05 6.35 -21.84
C MET A 358 14.76 5.75 -22.41
N MET A 359 14.59 5.83 -23.73
CA MET A 359 13.44 5.25 -24.44
C MET A 359 13.41 3.73 -24.33
N MET A 360 14.55 3.06 -24.40
CA MET A 360 14.67 1.62 -24.16
C MET A 360 14.24 1.27 -22.73
N CYS A 361 14.74 2.01 -21.72
CA CYS A 361 14.37 1.78 -20.32
C CYS A 361 12.85 1.97 -20.07
N ASN A 362 12.22 2.92 -20.76
CA ASN A 362 10.77 3.14 -20.69
C ASN A 362 9.95 2.01 -21.36
N ARG A 363 10.51 1.35 -22.38
CA ARG A 363 9.89 0.27 -23.13
C ARG A 363 10.12 -1.13 -22.51
N MET A 364 10.84 -1.23 -21.38
CA MET A 364 11.12 -2.52 -20.74
C MET A 364 9.85 -3.22 -20.20
N PRO A 365 9.77 -4.56 -20.25
CA PRO A 365 8.65 -5.32 -19.71
C PRO A 365 8.41 -5.06 -18.21
N GLN A 366 7.16 -5.20 -17.75
CA GLN A 366 6.78 -4.93 -16.35
C GLN A 366 7.58 -5.75 -15.32
N GLN A 367 8.01 -6.96 -15.67
CA GLN A 367 8.86 -7.83 -14.84
C GLN A 367 10.25 -7.22 -14.57
N MET A 368 10.75 -6.37 -15.47
CA MET A 368 12.05 -5.71 -15.37
C MET A 368 11.94 -4.28 -14.81
N ARG A 369 10.78 -3.86 -14.28
CA ARG A 369 10.53 -2.48 -13.83
C ARG A 369 11.56 -1.97 -12.81
N ALA A 370 12.00 -2.83 -11.89
CA ALA A 370 13.02 -2.49 -10.89
C ALA A 370 14.42 -2.31 -11.52
N LEU A 371 14.77 -3.11 -12.52
CA LEU A 371 16.02 -2.95 -13.28
C LEU A 371 15.97 -1.70 -14.17
N ALA A 372 14.87 -1.52 -14.89
CA ALA A 372 14.62 -0.34 -15.73
C ALA A 372 14.73 0.96 -14.92
N SER A 373 14.13 1.01 -13.71
CA SER A 373 14.23 2.19 -12.84
C SER A 373 15.65 2.52 -12.42
N ARG A 374 16.50 1.50 -12.20
CA ARG A 374 17.92 1.68 -11.86
C ARG A 374 18.73 2.12 -13.07
N MET A 375 18.45 1.55 -14.24
CA MET A 375 19.13 1.89 -15.50
C MET A 375 18.83 3.30 -16.00
N LYS A 376 17.67 3.88 -15.67
CA LYS A 376 17.33 5.27 -16.04
C LYS A 376 18.27 6.32 -15.44
N ASN A 377 18.91 6.01 -14.31
CA ASN A 377 19.86 6.90 -13.65
C ASN A 377 21.28 6.74 -14.20
N ILE A 378 21.50 5.80 -15.11
CA ILE A 378 22.78 5.58 -15.77
C ILE A 378 22.86 6.45 -17.02
N GLN A 379 23.98 7.15 -17.18
CA GLN A 379 24.32 7.87 -18.40
C GLN A 379 25.35 7.06 -19.21
N PRO A 380 24.95 6.36 -20.28
CA PRO A 380 25.90 5.71 -21.17
C PRO A 380 26.76 6.75 -21.88
N LYS A 381 28.07 6.48 -21.99
CA LYS A 381 29.03 7.36 -22.64
C LYS A 381 29.58 6.73 -23.91
N LEU A 382 29.86 7.57 -24.90
CA LEU A 382 30.61 7.16 -26.08
C LEU A 382 32.10 7.33 -25.77
N LEU A 383 32.88 6.25 -25.83
CA LEU A 383 34.34 6.31 -25.67
C LEU A 383 34.98 6.70 -27.01
N ASP A 384 35.31 5.69 -27.81
CA ASP A 384 35.72 5.85 -29.21
C ASP A 384 34.61 5.28 -30.08
N PHE A 385 34.09 6.05 -31.04
CA PHE A 385 32.99 5.59 -31.89
C PHE A 385 33.35 4.26 -32.59
N PRO A 386 32.46 3.23 -32.60
CA PRO A 386 31.10 3.16 -32.06
C PRO A 386 31.01 2.41 -30.70
N ASN A 387 32.01 2.54 -29.83
CA ASN A 387 32.10 1.85 -28.55
C ASN A 387 31.39 2.63 -27.42
N VAL A 388 30.36 2.02 -26.84
CA VAL A 388 29.57 2.57 -25.75
C VAL A 388 29.98 1.94 -24.42
N GLU A 389 30.21 2.78 -23.41
CA GLU A 389 30.48 2.37 -22.04
C GLU A 389 29.29 2.68 -21.12
N VAL A 390 28.92 1.69 -20.31
CA VAL A 390 27.95 1.81 -19.22
C VAL A 390 28.66 1.53 -17.91
N VAL A 391 28.68 2.52 -17.02
CA VAL A 391 29.26 2.41 -15.68
C VAL A 391 28.13 2.21 -14.66
N VAL A 392 28.26 1.20 -13.81
CA VAL A 392 27.25 0.85 -12.79
C VAL A 392 27.82 0.94 -11.38
N GLU A 393 26.99 1.25 -10.39
CA GLU A 393 27.42 1.59 -9.03
C GLU A 393 27.74 0.39 -8.13
N ASN A 394 27.19 -0.80 -8.42
CA ASN A 394 27.37 -1.99 -7.58
C ASN A 394 27.39 -3.29 -8.38
N GLU A 395 27.94 -4.35 -7.78
CA GLU A 395 28.12 -5.66 -8.43
C GLU A 395 26.80 -6.34 -8.79
N VAL A 396 25.73 -6.11 -8.01
CA VAL A 396 24.41 -6.70 -8.28
C VAL A 396 23.83 -6.12 -9.58
N LEU A 397 23.88 -4.80 -9.74
CA LEU A 397 23.45 -4.12 -10.96
C LEU A 397 24.34 -4.49 -12.15
N LEU A 398 25.65 -4.67 -11.94
CA LEU A 398 26.55 -5.18 -12.97
C LEU A 398 26.11 -6.55 -13.47
N SER A 399 25.80 -7.47 -12.56
CA SER A 399 25.31 -8.81 -12.90
C SER A 399 23.99 -8.76 -13.67
N ASP A 400 23.01 -7.97 -13.19
CA ASP A 400 21.71 -7.81 -13.81
C ASP A 400 21.83 -7.24 -15.25
N VAL A 401 22.64 -6.19 -15.44
CA VAL A 401 22.84 -5.55 -16.76
C VAL A 401 23.64 -6.46 -17.70
N GLN A 402 24.62 -7.21 -17.19
CA GLN A 402 25.37 -8.20 -17.97
C GLN A 402 24.47 -9.29 -18.54
N GLN A 403 23.47 -9.78 -17.77
CA GLN A 403 22.53 -10.80 -18.24
C GLN A 403 21.71 -10.36 -19.45
N ILE A 404 21.40 -9.06 -19.56
CA ILE A 404 20.61 -8.50 -20.67
C ILE A 404 21.45 -7.69 -21.67
N LYS A 405 22.78 -7.72 -21.56
CA LYS A 405 23.72 -6.93 -22.37
C LYS A 405 23.50 -7.10 -23.88
N GLY A 406 23.27 -8.32 -24.34
CA GLY A 406 23.00 -8.61 -25.75
C GLY A 406 21.73 -7.94 -26.26
N ARG A 407 20.66 -7.96 -25.47
CA ARG A 407 19.38 -7.30 -25.78
C ARG A 407 19.51 -5.78 -25.81
N ILE A 408 20.27 -5.21 -24.87
CA ILE A 408 20.57 -3.77 -24.85
C ILE A 408 21.32 -3.38 -26.12
N ARG A 409 22.41 -4.09 -26.45
CA ARG A 409 23.20 -3.84 -27.67
C ARG A 409 22.32 -3.92 -28.92
N ALA A 410 21.54 -4.99 -29.07
CA ALA A 410 20.68 -5.18 -30.24
C ALA A 410 19.65 -4.06 -30.39
N THR A 411 19.05 -3.61 -29.27
CA THR A 411 18.09 -2.51 -29.28
C THR A 411 18.74 -1.20 -29.68
N LEU A 412 19.90 -0.86 -29.07
CA LEU A 412 20.63 0.37 -29.40
C LEU A 412 21.14 0.36 -30.84
N ALA A 413 21.70 -0.76 -31.31
CA ALA A 413 22.16 -0.90 -32.68
C ALA A 413 21.04 -0.66 -33.71
N LYS A 414 19.83 -1.19 -33.42
CA LYS A 414 18.65 -0.98 -34.26
C LYS A 414 18.17 0.47 -34.24
N GLU A 415 17.98 1.05 -33.06
CA GLU A 415 17.37 2.39 -32.92
C GLU A 415 18.35 3.51 -33.35
N LEU A 416 19.66 3.30 -33.19
CA LEU A 416 20.71 4.24 -33.63
C LEU A 416 21.16 3.97 -35.08
N GLY A 417 20.72 2.87 -35.70
CA GLY A 417 21.11 2.51 -37.06
C GLY A 417 22.60 2.20 -37.21
N ASN A 418 23.21 1.56 -36.20
CA ASN A 418 24.62 1.23 -36.18
C ASN A 418 24.86 -0.21 -35.67
N GLY A 419 25.01 -1.15 -36.61
CA GLY A 419 25.24 -2.56 -36.31
C GLY A 419 26.63 -2.86 -35.70
N ASN A 420 27.59 -1.96 -35.91
CA ASN A 420 28.95 -2.08 -35.40
C ASN A 420 29.12 -1.57 -33.96
N LEU A 421 28.05 -1.04 -33.35
CA LEU A 421 28.05 -0.59 -31.96
C LEU A 421 28.50 -1.71 -31.01
N THR A 422 29.51 -1.45 -30.20
CA THR A 422 29.92 -2.32 -29.10
C THR A 422 29.46 -1.75 -27.77
N LEU A 423 29.15 -2.62 -26.82
CA LEU A 423 28.70 -2.23 -25.49
C LEU A 423 29.63 -2.85 -24.45
N THR A 424 30.19 -2.03 -23.57
CA THR A 424 30.99 -2.45 -22.43
C THR A 424 30.30 -2.00 -21.14
N VAL A 425 30.19 -2.90 -20.18
CA VAL A 425 29.56 -2.63 -18.88
C VAL A 425 30.59 -2.93 -17.80
N ARG A 426 30.89 -1.94 -16.95
CA ARG A 426 31.87 -2.08 -15.86
C ARG A 426 31.39 -1.44 -14.57
N LEU A 427 31.95 -1.90 -13.45
CA LEU A 427 31.73 -1.28 -12.13
C LEU A 427 32.41 0.10 -12.06
N ALA A 428 31.75 1.05 -11.42
CA ALA A 428 32.30 2.36 -11.10
C ALA A 428 33.54 2.22 -10.21
N LYS A 429 34.60 2.98 -10.50
CA LYS A 429 35.71 3.14 -9.56
C LYS A 429 35.23 3.96 -8.36
N ALA A 430 35.87 3.82 -7.20
CA ALA A 430 35.47 4.53 -5.97
C ALA A 430 35.37 6.06 -6.14
N GLU A 431 36.14 6.63 -7.07
CA GLU A 431 36.16 8.06 -7.43
C GLU A 431 35.00 8.48 -8.36
N GLU A 432 34.37 7.54 -9.07
CA GLU A 432 33.27 7.77 -10.02
C GLU A 432 31.89 7.62 -9.38
N VAL A 433 31.81 7.06 -8.16
CA VAL A 433 30.58 6.99 -7.37
C VAL A 433 30.25 8.40 -6.88
N LYS A 434 29.42 9.13 -7.62
CA LYS A 434 28.90 10.42 -7.15
C LYS A 434 28.16 10.19 -5.84
N ALA A 435 28.70 10.75 -4.75
CA ALA A 435 28.05 10.77 -3.46
C ALA A 435 26.65 11.38 -3.63
N ILE A 436 25.64 10.76 -3.02
CA ILE A 436 24.32 11.36 -2.88
C ILE A 436 24.52 12.59 -1.99
N LEU A 437 24.55 13.77 -2.61
CA LEU A 437 24.73 15.04 -1.92
C LEU A 437 23.58 15.23 -0.94
N SER A 438 23.91 15.47 0.32
CA SER A 438 22.95 15.90 1.32
C SER A 438 22.30 17.22 0.88
N LYS A 439 21.10 17.53 1.39
CA LYS A 439 20.41 18.81 1.08
C LYS A 439 21.30 20.04 1.29
N ARG A 440 22.22 19.96 2.24
CA ARG A 440 23.19 21.02 2.56
C ARG A 440 24.30 21.13 1.51
N GLU A 441 24.79 20.00 1.01
CA GLU A 441 25.78 19.96 -0.06
C GLU A 441 25.17 20.36 -1.42
N VAL A 442 23.91 19.97 -1.69
CA VAL A 442 23.15 20.43 -2.85
C VAL A 442 22.99 21.96 -2.82
N LEU A 443 22.64 22.54 -1.67
CA LEU A 443 22.54 23.99 -1.52
C LEU A 443 23.91 24.67 -1.73
N ALA A 444 24.98 24.11 -1.18
CA ALA A 444 26.33 24.64 -1.34
C ALA A 444 26.78 24.63 -2.82
N GLU A 445 26.45 23.58 -3.55
CA GLU A 445 26.76 23.47 -4.98
C GLU A 445 25.92 24.43 -5.83
N LEU A 446 24.64 24.63 -5.47
CA LEU A 446 23.77 25.63 -6.08
C LEU A 446 24.25 27.07 -5.84
N ILE A 447 24.75 27.39 -4.64
CA ILE A 447 25.37 28.68 -4.34
C ILE A 447 26.64 28.89 -5.19
N LYS A 448 27.41 27.83 -5.40
CA LYS A 448 28.67 27.88 -6.16
C LYS A 448 28.44 28.05 -7.67
N THR A 449 27.38 27.44 -8.20
CA THR A 449 27.05 27.50 -9.63
C THR A 449 26.13 28.68 -9.98
N ASN A 450 25.38 29.23 -9.03
CA ASN A 450 24.44 30.32 -9.26
C ASN A 450 24.55 31.43 -8.20
N SER A 451 25.13 32.56 -8.59
CA SER A 451 25.32 33.73 -7.73
C SER A 451 23.99 34.40 -7.30
N GLY A 452 22.91 34.20 -8.04
CA GLY A 452 21.57 34.71 -7.70
C GLY A 452 20.98 34.01 -6.47
N VAL A 453 21.22 32.70 -6.33
CA VAL A 453 20.78 31.91 -5.17
C VAL A 453 21.47 32.40 -3.90
N LYS A 454 22.76 32.72 -3.98
CA LYS A 454 23.51 33.31 -2.86
C LYS A 454 22.89 34.63 -2.40
N ARG A 455 22.62 35.55 -3.33
CA ARG A 455 22.01 36.85 -3.02
C ARG A 455 20.63 36.70 -2.38
N LEU A 456 19.83 35.74 -2.84
CA LEU A 456 18.49 35.49 -2.32
C LEU A 456 18.50 34.96 -0.88
N ILE A 457 19.43 34.05 -0.56
CA ILE A 457 19.63 33.53 0.79
C ILE A 457 20.07 34.65 1.73
N GLU A 458 21.02 35.48 1.29
CA GLU A 458 21.53 36.63 2.07
C GLU A 458 20.47 37.72 2.26
N SER A 459 19.65 38.02 1.23
CA SER A 459 18.65 39.10 1.30
C SER A 459 17.41 38.74 2.11
N LEU A 460 17.07 37.45 2.17
CA LEU A 460 15.88 36.95 2.88
C LEU A 460 16.21 36.26 4.20
N HIS A 461 17.48 36.27 4.63
CA HIS A 461 17.95 35.62 5.86
C HIS A 461 17.47 34.17 6.01
N LEU A 462 17.55 33.39 4.92
CA LEU A 462 17.02 32.02 4.89
C LEU A 462 18.01 31.05 5.55
N GLU A 463 17.52 30.29 6.53
CA GLU A 463 18.26 29.17 7.14
C GLU A 463 17.69 27.82 6.69
N MET A 464 18.57 26.82 6.55
CA MET A 464 18.16 25.45 6.22
C MET A 464 17.66 24.72 7.46
N GLY A 465 16.38 24.34 7.47
CA GLY A 465 15.74 23.52 8.50
C GLY A 465 15.93 22.01 8.36
#